data_AF-A0A1G1FYI7-F1
#
_entry.id   AF-A0A1G1FYI7-F1
#
_cell.length_a   1.000
_cell.length_b   1.000
_cell.length_c   1.000
_cell.angle_alpha   90.00
_cell.angle_beta   90.00
_cell.angle_gamma   90.00
#
_symmetry.space_group_name_H-M   'P 1'
#
loop_
_entity.id
_entity.type
_entity.pdbx_description
1 polymer ?
#
loop_
_entity_poly.entity_id
_entity_poly.type
_entity_poly.pdbx_seq_one_letter_code
_entity_poly.pdbx_strand_id
1 'polypeptide(L)'
;MTHCPPASFGSSKESHSKEGFASISNYIRSWNMVELTSLVVLEAVRGARDHHLSYWDSLVWATAKMNQVPAVLSDVFSHNSVIEGVRFTNPFKRK
;
A
#
# COMPACT_ATOMS: atom_id res chain seq x y z
N MET A 1 -6.51 53.56 -13.28
CA MET A 1 -5.40 52.73 -12.77
C MET A 1 -5.53 52.61 -11.27
N THR A 2 -5.96 51.44 -10.77
CA THR A 2 -5.46 50.81 -9.53
C THR A 2 -5.88 49.35 -9.55
N HIS A 3 -4.94 48.51 -9.10
CA HIS A 3 -4.80 47.09 -9.37
C HIS A 3 -5.93 46.21 -8.81
N CYS A 4 -6.36 45.24 -9.64
CA CYS A 4 -6.98 44.01 -9.16
C CYS A 4 -5.88 43.12 -8.55
N PRO A 5 -6.03 42.57 -7.33
CA PRO A 5 -5.02 41.70 -6.73
C PRO A 5 -4.95 40.36 -7.49
N PRO A 6 -3.76 39.76 -7.65
CA PRO A 6 -3.65 38.44 -8.28
C PRO A 6 -4.34 37.40 -7.40
N ALA A 7 -5.18 36.57 -8.01
CA ALA A 7 -5.85 35.47 -7.35
C ALA A 7 -4.83 34.47 -6.81
N SER A 8 -4.68 34.40 -5.48
CA SER A 8 -3.91 33.38 -4.77
C SER A 8 -4.67 32.04 -4.78
N PHE A 9 -4.82 31.43 -5.96
CA PHE A 9 -5.52 30.14 -6.14
C PHE A 9 -4.56 28.94 -6.21
N GLY A 10 -3.32 29.10 -5.73
CA GLY A 10 -2.26 28.07 -5.79
C GLY A 10 -1.77 27.51 -4.45
N SER A 11 -2.15 28.09 -3.30
CA SER A 11 -1.46 27.79 -2.02
C SER A 11 -1.86 26.47 -1.36
N SER A 12 -3.13 26.06 -1.42
CA SER A 12 -3.62 24.92 -0.62
C SER A 12 -3.28 23.54 -1.21
N LYS A 13 -3.35 23.34 -2.53
CA LYS A 13 -2.97 22.05 -3.15
C LYS A 13 -1.47 21.77 -3.01
N GLU A 14 -0.67 22.82 -3.04
CA GLU A 14 0.78 22.70 -2.92
C GLU A 14 1.22 22.41 -1.47
N SER A 15 0.51 22.94 -0.46
CA SER A 15 0.78 22.61 0.95
C SER A 15 0.47 21.15 1.27
N HIS A 16 -0.65 20.60 0.76
CA HIS A 16 -0.98 19.18 0.97
C HIS A 16 0.02 18.23 0.31
N SER A 17 0.56 18.58 -0.86
CA SER A 17 1.61 17.80 -1.51
C SER A 17 2.90 17.77 -0.67
N LYS A 18 3.26 18.91 -0.06
CA LYS A 18 4.43 19.02 0.84
C LYS A 18 4.25 18.19 2.12
N GLU A 19 3.08 18.23 2.74
CA GLU A 19 2.75 17.41 3.90
C GLU A 19 2.77 15.91 3.58
N GLY A 20 2.15 15.51 2.46
CA GLY A 20 2.16 14.11 2.00
C GLY A 20 3.57 13.58 1.75
N PHE A 21 4.42 14.37 1.08
CA PHE A 21 5.82 14.00 0.86
C PHE A 21 6.60 13.81 2.17
N ALA A 22 6.38 14.69 3.16
CA ALA A 22 6.99 14.58 4.47
C ALA A 22 6.53 13.31 5.21
N SER A 23 5.23 12.99 5.18
CA SER A 23 4.69 11.76 5.77
C SER A 23 5.28 10.51 5.12
N ILE A 24 5.32 10.45 3.78
CA ILE A 24 5.91 9.32 3.04
C ILE A 24 7.40 9.18 3.37
N SER A 25 8.14 10.29 3.42
CA SER A 25 9.57 10.29 3.78
C SER A 25 9.81 9.70 5.18
N ASN A 26 8.93 10.02 6.14
CA ASN A 26 9.00 9.46 7.48
C ASN A 26 8.70 7.96 7.49
N TYR A 27 7.74 7.49 6.68
CA TYR A 27 7.45 6.05 6.57
C TYR A 27 8.61 5.26 5.99
N ILE A 28 9.23 5.76 4.91
CA ILE A 28 10.42 5.12 4.30
C ILE A 28 11.55 4.96 5.32
N ARG A 29 11.72 5.92 6.24
CA ARG A 29 12.74 5.87 7.30
C ARG A 29 12.37 4.97 8.47
N SER A 30 11.08 4.70 8.68
CA SER A 30 10.58 4.01 9.88
C SER A 30 10.27 2.54 9.63
N TRP A 31 10.07 2.14 8.38
CA TRP A 31 9.64 0.79 7.99
C TRP A 31 10.69 0.13 7.11
N ASN A 32 10.83 -1.19 7.28
CA ASN A 32 11.62 -1.99 6.34
C ASN A 32 10.90 -2.05 5.00
N MET A 33 11.59 -1.61 3.95
CA MET A 33 11.10 -1.66 2.58
C MET A 33 11.50 -2.98 1.93
N VAL A 34 10.54 -3.61 1.25
CA VAL A 34 10.74 -4.86 0.51
C VAL A 34 10.52 -4.57 -0.97
N GLU A 35 11.48 -4.96 -1.79
CA GLU A 35 11.46 -4.73 -3.23
C GLU A 35 10.58 -5.72 -3.99
N LEU A 36 9.99 -5.26 -5.10
CA LEU A 36 9.33 -6.14 -6.06
C LEU A 36 10.37 -6.76 -6.99
N THR A 37 10.65 -8.05 -6.79
CA THR A 37 11.52 -8.83 -7.68
C THR A 37 10.71 -9.52 -8.77
N SER A 38 11.36 -9.97 -9.85
CA SER A 38 10.69 -10.77 -10.88
C SER A 38 10.07 -12.05 -10.33
N LEU A 39 10.66 -12.65 -9.28
CA LEU A 39 10.10 -13.82 -8.62
C LEU A 39 8.80 -13.50 -7.88
N VAL A 40 8.73 -12.34 -7.22
CA VAL A 40 7.48 -11.85 -6.60
C VAL A 40 6.39 -11.66 -7.65
N VAL A 41 6.74 -11.12 -8.82
CA VAL A 41 5.77 -10.93 -9.91
C VAL A 41 5.25 -12.28 -10.44
N LEU A 42 6.12 -13.26 -10.64
CA LEU A 42 5.70 -14.61 -11.06
C LEU A 42 4.82 -15.28 -10.02
N GLU A 43 5.16 -15.13 -8.73
CA GLU A 43 4.37 -15.66 -7.63
C GLU A 43 3.02 -14.93 -7.52
N ALA A 44 2.95 -13.63 -7.80
CA ALA A 44 1.70 -12.89 -7.85
C ALA A 44 0.79 -13.36 -9.00
N VAL A 45 1.34 -13.69 -10.17
CA VAL A 45 0.57 -14.30 -11.27
C VAL A 45 -0.02 -15.64 -10.83
N ARG A 46 0.76 -16.45 -10.09
CA ARG A 46 0.24 -17.69 -9.48
C ARG A 46 -0.85 -17.41 -8.46
N GLY A 47 -0.69 -16.39 -7.61
CA GLY A 47 -1.70 -15.95 -6.65
C GLY A 47 -3.02 -15.57 -7.31
N ALA A 48 -2.97 -14.81 -8.39
CA ALA A 48 -4.16 -14.41 -9.14
C ALA A 48 -4.86 -15.62 -9.80
N ARG A 49 -4.08 -16.56 -10.33
CA ARG A 49 -4.61 -17.75 -11.02
C ARG A 49 -5.18 -18.79 -10.04
N ASP A 50 -4.42 -19.13 -9.00
CA ASP A 50 -4.68 -20.28 -8.13
C ASP A 50 -5.53 -19.90 -6.90
N HIS A 51 -5.44 -18.65 -6.43
CA HIS A 51 -6.18 -18.15 -5.27
C HIS A 51 -7.24 -17.09 -5.63
N HIS A 52 -7.43 -16.81 -6.93
CA HIS A 52 -8.40 -15.85 -7.44
C HIS A 52 -8.30 -14.44 -6.82
N LEU A 53 -7.11 -14.09 -6.36
CA LEU A 53 -6.80 -12.75 -5.88
C LEU A 53 -6.76 -11.77 -7.07
N SER A 54 -7.09 -10.50 -6.82
CA SER A 54 -6.77 -9.46 -7.81
C SER A 54 -5.25 -9.42 -8.03
N TYR A 55 -4.78 -9.01 -9.21
CA TYR A 55 -3.33 -8.97 -9.47
C TYR A 55 -2.59 -8.09 -8.44
N TRP A 56 -3.17 -6.96 -8.04
CA TRP A 56 -2.60 -6.06 -7.04
C TRP A 56 -2.54 -6.68 -5.65
N ASP A 57 -3.62 -7.36 -5.23
CA ASP A 57 -3.65 -8.08 -3.95
C ASP A 57 -2.66 -9.26 -3.96
N SER A 58 -2.51 -9.92 -5.11
CA SER A 58 -1.56 -11.00 -5.31
C SER A 58 -0.11 -10.53 -5.17
N LEU A 59 0.22 -9.32 -5.61
CA LEU A 59 1.55 -8.74 -5.41
C LEU A 59 1.86 -8.54 -3.92
N VAL A 60 0.91 -8.03 -3.15
CA VAL A 60 1.07 -7.86 -1.69
C VAL A 60 1.21 -9.22 -1.00
N TRP A 61 0.34 -10.17 -1.33
CA TRP A 61 0.40 -11.54 -0.81
C TRP A 61 1.73 -12.23 -1.15
N ALA A 62 2.16 -12.20 -2.41
CA ALA A 62 3.38 -12.83 -2.88
C ALA A 62 4.61 -12.22 -2.21
N THR A 63 4.64 -10.88 -2.10
CA THR A 63 5.71 -10.16 -1.38
C THR A 63 5.78 -10.61 0.07
N ALA A 64 4.64 -10.67 0.76
CA ALA A 64 4.59 -11.12 2.15
C ALA A 64 5.05 -12.58 2.30
N LYS A 65 4.52 -13.48 1.46
CA LYS A 65 4.85 -14.91 1.47
C LYS A 65 6.35 -15.15 1.24
N MET A 66 6.90 -14.56 0.19
CA MET A 66 8.30 -14.75 -0.20
C MET A 66 9.30 -14.15 0.80
N ASN A 67 8.87 -13.16 1.58
CA ASN A 67 9.67 -12.54 2.64
C ASN A 67 9.29 -13.05 4.04
N GLN A 68 8.55 -14.17 4.12
CA GLN A 68 8.15 -14.81 5.37
C GLN A 68 7.40 -13.90 6.35
N VAL A 69 6.65 -12.93 5.83
CA VAL A 69 5.80 -12.03 6.62
C VAL A 69 4.44 -12.72 6.84
N PRO A 70 4.11 -13.13 8.08
CA PRO A 70 2.94 -13.98 8.34
C PRO A 70 1.61 -13.22 8.32
N ALA A 71 1.63 -11.88 8.30
CA ALA A 71 0.43 -11.06 8.37
C ALA A 71 0.49 -9.84 7.47
N VAL A 72 -0.61 -9.57 6.77
CA VAL A 72 -0.84 -8.35 5.99
C VAL A 72 -2.01 -7.60 6.62
N LEU A 73 -1.79 -6.33 6.95
CA LEU A 73 -2.82 -5.45 7.47
C LEU A 73 -3.59 -4.82 6.32
N SER A 74 -4.87 -5.11 6.19
CA SER A 74 -5.71 -4.51 5.14
C SER A 74 -7.20 -4.55 5.49
N ASP A 75 -7.89 -3.48 5.13
CA ASP A 75 -9.34 -3.31 5.31
C ASP A 75 -10.15 -3.93 4.16
N VAL A 76 -9.53 -4.08 2.99
CA VAL A 76 -10.23 -4.47 1.74
C VAL A 76 -10.18 -5.97 1.43
N PHE A 77 -9.32 -6.73 2.10
CA PHE A 77 -9.26 -8.18 1.87
C PHE A 77 -10.49 -8.88 2.45
N SER A 78 -10.92 -9.97 1.78
CA SER A 78 -11.94 -10.87 2.32
C SER A 78 -11.46 -11.39 3.68
N HIS A 79 -12.19 -10.96 4.72
CA HIS A 79 -11.73 -10.98 6.10
C HIS A 79 -11.32 -12.38 6.58
N ASN A 80 -10.18 -12.45 7.27
CA ASN A 80 -9.62 -13.63 7.95
C ASN A 80 -9.21 -14.81 7.05
N SER A 81 -9.05 -14.57 5.75
CA SER A 81 -8.41 -15.56 4.88
C SER A 81 -6.93 -15.74 5.27
N VAL A 82 -6.51 -17.00 5.35
CA VAL A 82 -5.09 -17.38 5.45
C VAL A 82 -4.75 -18.06 4.14
N ILE A 83 -3.84 -17.47 3.38
CA ILE A 83 -3.42 -18.01 2.09
C ILE A 83 -1.95 -18.39 2.21
N GLU A 84 -1.70 -19.70 2.24
CA GLU A 84 -0.35 -20.28 2.30
C GLU A 84 0.54 -19.68 3.41
N GLY A 85 -0.06 -19.49 4.60
CA GLY A 85 0.65 -18.98 5.78
C GLY A 85 0.60 -17.46 5.95
N VAL A 86 0.06 -16.70 5.00
CA VAL A 86 -0.15 -15.25 5.12
C VAL A 86 -1.58 -14.96 5.57
N ARG A 87 -1.73 -14.29 6.71
CA ARG A 87 -3.03 -13.89 7.28
C ARG A 87 -3.38 -12.45 6.94
N PHE A 88 -4.57 -12.23 6.38
CA PHE A 88 -5.11 -10.88 6.18
C PHE A 88 -5.91 -10.44 7.40
N THR A 89 -5.52 -9.32 8.00
CA THR A 89 -6.14 -8.78 9.22
C THR A 89 -6.53 -7.33 8.99
N ASN A 90 -7.79 -7.00 9.29
CA ASN A 90 -8.24 -5.62 9.30
C ASN A 90 -7.85 -4.95 10.63
N PRO A 91 -6.95 -3.97 10.65
CA PRO A 91 -6.46 -3.36 11.89
C PRO A 91 -7.51 -2.48 12.58
N PHE A 92 -8.58 -2.08 11.90
CA PHE A 92 -9.63 -1.23 12.45
C PHE A 92 -10.81 -2.03 13.01
N LYS A 93 -10.86 -3.34 12.78
CA LYS A 93 -11.85 -4.20 13.44
C LYS A 93 -11.47 -4.37 14.90
N ARG A 94 -12.40 -3.98 15.78
CA ARG A 94 -12.28 -4.22 17.22
C ARG A 94 -12.21 -5.72 17.48
N LYS A 95 -11.31 -6.14 18.38
CA LYS A 95 -11.22 -7.52 18.87
C LYS A 95 -12.50 -7.95 19.59
#